data_AF-A0A936J534-F1
#
_entry.id   AF-A0A936J534-F1
#
_cell.length_a   1.000
_cell.length_b   1.000
_cell.length_c   1.000
_cell.angle_alpha   90.00
_cell.angle_beta   90.00
_cell.angle_gamma   90.00
#
_symmetry.space_group_name_H-M   'P 1'
#
loop_
_entity.id
_entity.type
_entity.pdbx_description
1 polymer ?
#
loop_
_entity_poly.entity_id
_entity_poly.type
_entity_poly.pdbx_seq_one_letter_code
_entity_poly.pdbx_strand_id
1 'polypeptide(L)'
;MEFLAKAAYYAGTVVSGLVLTFFFLASLFGPRLDGSGLRESAVIVVAGAAGYGLLYLAVRFGHRQHRWLTGLALALAALATAGTLMIFGLLVFGKVHWQ
;
A
#
# COMPACT_ATOMS: atom_id res chain seq x y z
N MET A 1 1.94 10.90 -26.40
CA MET A 1 1.16 10.09 -25.44
C MET A 1 2.03 9.18 -24.59
N GLU A 2 2.96 8.41 -25.17
CA GLU A 2 3.74 7.40 -24.44
C GLU A 2 4.68 7.98 -23.36
N PHE A 3 5.29 9.13 -23.63
CA PHE A 3 6.18 9.82 -22.67
C PHE A 3 5.43 10.21 -21.38
N LEU A 4 4.24 10.81 -21.52
CA LEU A 4 3.42 11.23 -20.38
C LEU A 4 2.97 10.03 -19.55
N ALA A 5 2.58 8.92 -20.21
CA ALA A 5 2.18 7.69 -19.53
C ALA A 5 3.33 7.04 -18.75
N LYS A 6 4.56 7.05 -19.31
CA LYS A 6 5.76 6.58 -18.60
C LYS A 6 6.08 7.45 -17.40
N ALA A 7 6.06 8.77 -17.56
CA ALA A 7 6.33 9.71 -16.47
C ALA A 7 5.32 9.54 -15.32
N ALA A 8 4.03 9.50 -15.64
CA ALA A 8 2.97 9.26 -14.66
C ALA A 8 3.12 7.89 -13.98
N TYR A 9 3.43 6.84 -14.74
CA TYR A 9 3.68 5.50 -14.21
C TYR A 9 4.84 5.48 -13.19
N TYR A 10 6.00 6.05 -13.54
CA TYR A 10 7.14 6.07 -12.62
C TYR A 10 6.88 6.92 -11.38
N ALA A 11 6.28 8.11 -11.55
CA ALA A 11 5.89 8.95 -10.42
C ALA A 11 4.91 8.23 -9.50
N GLY A 12 3.86 7.62 -10.05
CA GLY A 12 2.87 6.85 -9.28
C GLY A 12 3.49 5.66 -8.56
N THR A 13 4.38 4.91 -9.22
CA THR A 13 5.07 3.76 -8.61
C THR A 13 5.99 4.19 -7.48
N VAL A 14 6.74 5.28 -7.64
CA VAL A 14 7.64 5.83 -6.61
C VAL A 14 6.84 6.33 -5.40
N VAL A 15 5.81 7.14 -5.62
CA VAL A 15 4.96 7.65 -4.53
C VAL A 15 4.31 6.51 -3.77
N SER A 16 3.71 5.55 -4.49
CA SER A 16 3.08 4.37 -3.88
C SER A 16 4.09 3.54 -3.09
N GLY A 17 5.29 3.34 -3.64
CA GLY A 17 6.39 2.65 -2.98
C GLY A 17 6.83 3.34 -1.69
N LEU A 18 7.02 4.67 -1.72
CA LEU A 18 7.42 5.45 -0.55
C LEU A 18 6.37 5.38 0.56
N VAL A 19 5.08 5.56 0.22
CA VAL A 19 3.98 5.51 1.19
C VAL A 19 3.87 4.12 1.82
N LEU A 20 3.84 3.06 1.00
CA LEU A 20 3.77 1.69 1.50
C LEU A 20 4.96 1.35 2.39
N THR A 21 6.17 1.75 1.98
CA THR A 21 7.38 1.52 2.76
C THR A 21 7.35 2.27 4.08
N PHE A 22 6.94 3.53 4.08
CA PHE A 22 6.83 4.33 5.29
C PHE A 22 5.90 3.68 6.30
N PHE A 23 4.68 3.33 5.90
CA PHE A 23 3.70 2.72 6.79
C PHE A 23 4.10 1.31 7.25
N PHE A 24 4.68 0.52 6.36
CA PHE A 24 5.18 -0.81 6.69
C PHE A 24 6.31 -0.73 7.74
N LEU A 25 7.31 0.14 7.53
CA LEU A 25 8.39 0.35 8.50
C LEU A 25 7.85 0.93 9.82
N ALA A 26 6.93 1.90 9.76
CA ALA A 26 6.30 2.45 10.95
C ALA A 26 5.58 1.37 11.77
N SER A 27 4.99 0.36 11.13
CA SER A 27 4.34 -0.75 11.85
C SER A 27 5.30 -1.75 12.47
N LEU A 28 6.50 -1.91 11.90
CA LEU A 28 7.53 -2.82 12.42
C LEU A 28 8.32 -2.18 13.56
N PHE A 29 8.66 -0.90 13.43
CA PHE A 29 9.58 -0.19 14.33
C PHE A 29 8.91 0.87 15.21
N GLY A 30 7.61 1.13 15.03
CA GLY A 30 6.90 2.16 15.78
C GLY A 30 6.71 1.80 17.27
N PRO A 31 6.52 2.81 18.15
CA PRO A 31 6.24 2.58 19.56
C PRO A 31 4.93 1.79 19.73
N ARG A 32 4.99 0.66 20.43
CA ARG A 32 3.81 -0.15 20.77
C ARG A 32 3.23 0.37 22.08
N LEU A 33 2.15 1.13 22.00
CA LEU A 33 1.38 1.58 23.17
C LEU A 33 0.45 0.41 23.58
N ASP A 34 0.73 -0.19 24.73
CA ASP A 34 -0.09 -1.12 25.52
C ASP A 34 -0.95 -2.19 24.78
N GLY A 35 -0.50 -3.45 24.80
CA GLY A 35 -1.34 -4.67 24.76
C GLY A 35 -2.17 -4.99 23.50
N SER A 36 -2.73 -4.01 22.79
CA SER A 36 -3.52 -4.16 21.56
C SER A 36 -2.66 -4.14 20.29
N GLY A 37 -1.43 -3.63 20.38
CA GLY A 37 -0.54 -3.35 19.24
C GLY A 37 -0.19 -4.54 18.33
N LEU A 38 -0.27 -5.78 18.81
CA LEU A 38 0.04 -6.96 17.98
C LEU A 38 -0.96 -7.17 16.83
N ARG A 39 -2.26 -6.94 17.08
CA ARG A 39 -3.30 -7.14 16.05
C ARG A 39 -3.27 -6.01 15.03
N GLU A 40 -3.10 -4.78 15.50
CA GLU A 40 -2.98 -3.58 14.66
C GLU A 40 -1.72 -3.67 13.78
N SER A 41 -0.56 -4.06 14.34
CA SER A 41 0.65 -4.32 13.55
C SER A 41 0.44 -5.43 12.51
N ALA A 42 -0.25 -6.51 12.85
CA ALA A 42 -0.55 -7.58 11.89
C ALA A 42 -1.40 -7.09 10.71
N VAL A 43 -2.42 -6.26 10.95
CA VAL A 43 -3.21 -5.63 9.87
C VAL A 43 -2.32 -4.81 8.95
N ILE A 44 -1.45 -3.97 9.52
CA ILE A 44 -0.60 -3.09 8.73
C ILE A 44 0.40 -3.91 7.90
N VAL A 45 0.96 -4.99 8.46
CA VAL A 45 1.85 -5.90 7.73
C VAL A 45 1.12 -6.58 6.57
N VAL A 46 -0.10 -7.08 6.79
CA VAL A 46 -0.91 -7.71 5.74
C VAL A 46 -1.29 -6.71 4.65
N ALA A 47 -1.71 -5.50 5.04
CA ALA A 47 -2.03 -4.42 4.11
C ALA A 47 -0.80 -3.99 3.28
N GLY A 48 0.37 -3.88 3.93
CA GLY A 48 1.63 -3.58 3.27
C GLY A 48 2.05 -4.68 2.29
N ALA A 49 1.95 -5.96 2.70
CA ALA A 49 2.24 -7.09 1.82
C ALA A 49 1.34 -7.13 0.59
N ALA A 50 0.04 -6.88 0.75
CA ALA A 50 -0.91 -6.77 -0.36
C ALA A 50 -0.53 -5.60 -1.31
N GLY A 51 -0.20 -4.44 -0.74
CA GLY A 51 0.28 -3.28 -1.50
C GLY A 51 1.56 -3.58 -2.29
N TYR A 52 2.56 -4.22 -1.67
CA TYR A 52 3.79 -4.62 -2.38
C TYR A 52 3.54 -5.65 -3.46
N GLY A 53 2.62 -6.59 -3.25
CA GLY A 53 2.19 -7.54 -4.28
C GLY A 53 1.63 -6.82 -5.52
N LEU A 54 0.80 -5.81 -5.32
CA LEU A 54 0.27 -4.98 -6.42
C LEU A 54 1.34 -4.12 -7.09
N LEU A 55 2.30 -3.56 -6.33
CA LEU A 55 3.46 -2.86 -6.91
C LEU A 55 4.35 -3.79 -7.75
N TYR A 56 4.57 -5.02 -7.31
CA TYR A 56 5.29 -6.02 -8.11
C TYR A 56 4.58 -6.27 -9.45
N LEU A 57 3.25 -6.42 -9.42
CA LEU A 57 2.46 -6.55 -10.64
C LEU A 57 2.52 -5.26 -11.49
N ALA A 58 2.48 -4.08 -10.87
CA ALA A 58 2.65 -2.80 -11.56
C ALA A 58 3.97 -2.76 -12.34
N VAL A 59 5.07 -3.20 -11.74
CA VAL A 59 6.38 -3.31 -12.39
C VAL A 59 6.39 -4.35 -13.51
N ARG A 60 5.81 -5.52 -13.26
CA ARG A 60 5.72 -6.59 -14.27
C ARG A 60 4.91 -6.14 -15.51
N PHE A 61 3.76 -5.52 -15.32
CA PHE A 61 2.91 -5.09 -16.44
C PHE A 61 3.37 -3.77 -17.07
N GLY A 62 3.70 -2.78 -16.25
CA GLY A 62 4.13 -1.46 -16.71
C GLY A 62 5.51 -1.50 -17.37
N HIS A 63 6.53 -1.93 -16.63
CA HIS A 63 7.91 -1.85 -17.07
C HIS A 63 8.32 -3.02 -17.99
N ARG A 64 7.98 -4.28 -17.64
CA ARG A 64 8.42 -5.46 -18.42
C ARG A 64 7.56 -5.74 -19.66
N GLN A 65 6.26 -5.48 -19.61
CA GLN A 65 5.34 -5.72 -20.74
C GLN A 65 4.98 -4.44 -21.51
N HIS A 66 5.57 -3.30 -21.15
CA HIS A 66 5.28 -1.98 -21.74
C HIS A 66 3.81 -1.55 -21.67
N ARG A 67 3.01 -2.14 -20.77
CA ARG A 67 1.60 -1.77 -20.55
C ARG A 67 1.53 -0.67 -19.49
N TRP A 68 1.98 0.54 -19.87
CA TRP A 68 2.19 1.66 -18.95
C TRP A 68 0.94 2.06 -18.15
N LEU A 69 -0.23 2.15 -18.80
CA LEU A 69 -1.49 2.52 -18.14
C LEU A 69 -1.96 1.44 -17.16
N THR A 70 -1.80 0.16 -17.52
CA THR A 70 -2.10 -0.96 -16.61
C THR A 70 -1.15 -0.95 -15.41
N GLY A 71 0.13 -0.71 -15.64
CA GLY A 71 1.11 -0.54 -14.57
C GLY A 71 0.76 0.62 -13.64
N LEU A 72 0.37 1.76 -14.19
CA LEU A 72 -0.05 2.94 -13.41
C LEU A 72 -1.32 2.64 -12.59
N ALA A 73 -2.33 2.01 -13.19
CA ALA A 73 -3.54 1.61 -12.50
C ALA A 73 -3.24 0.66 -11.33
N LEU A 74 -2.32 -0.29 -11.51
CA LEU A 74 -1.90 -1.20 -10.46
C LEU A 74 -1.09 -0.50 -9.36
N ALA A 75 -0.26 0.49 -9.70
CA ALA A 75 0.47 1.28 -8.71
C ALA A 75 -0.50 2.08 -7.83
N LEU A 76 -1.49 2.74 -8.43
CA LEU A 76 -2.54 3.46 -7.69
C LEU A 76 -3.43 2.50 -6.89
N ALA A 77 -3.75 1.34 -7.45
CA ALA A 77 -4.48 0.29 -6.74
C ALA A 77 -3.72 -0.23 -5.52
N ALA A 78 -2.38 -0.32 -5.59
CA ALA A 78 -1.55 -0.72 -4.45
C ALA A 78 -1.76 0.20 -3.24
N LEU A 79 -1.76 1.51 -3.48
CA LEU A 79 -2.08 2.53 -2.46
C LEU A 79 -3.51 2.38 -1.93
N ALA A 80 -4.48 2.31 -2.85
CA ALA A 80 -5.89 2.21 -2.49
C ALA A 80 -6.15 0.95 -1.64
N THR A 81 -5.71 -0.22 -2.10
CA THR A 81 -5.87 -1.48 -1.39
C THR A 81 -5.22 -1.47 -0.02
N ALA A 82 -3.97 -1.01 0.09
CA ALA A 82 -3.31 -0.94 1.38
C ALA A 82 -4.01 0.03 2.35
N GLY A 83 -4.38 1.23 1.87
CA GLY A 83 -5.11 2.21 2.67
C GLY A 83 -6.47 1.69 3.12
N THR A 84 -7.23 1.05 2.22
CA THR A 84 -8.51 0.42 2.54
C THR A 84 -8.35 -0.69 3.59
N LEU A 85 -7.39 -1.60 3.41
CA LEU A 85 -7.14 -2.68 4.38
C LEU A 85 -6.71 -2.15 5.74
N MET A 86 -5.88 -1.10 5.78
CA MET A 86 -5.50 -0.43 7.03
C MET A 86 -6.72 0.18 7.71
N ILE A 87 -7.52 0.99 7.01
CA ILE A 87 -8.70 1.65 7.60
C ILE A 87 -9.69 0.61 8.11
N PHE A 88 -10.07 -0.37 7.28
CA PHE A 88 -11.02 -1.39 7.71
C PHE A 88 -10.47 -2.27 8.83
N GLY A 89 -9.21 -2.68 8.77
CA GLY A 89 -8.63 -3.46 9.85
C GLY A 89 -8.55 -2.66 11.16
N LEU A 90 -8.19 -1.38 11.10
CA LEU A 90 -8.23 -0.50 12.27
C LEU A 90 -9.66 -0.27 12.79
N LEU A 91 -10.68 -0.24 11.94
CA LEU A 91 -12.07 -0.15 12.38
C LEU A 91 -12.57 -1.45 13.03
N VAL A 92 -12.11 -2.61 12.54
CA VAL A 92 -12.47 -3.93 13.09
C VAL A 92 -11.79 -4.18 14.44
N PHE A 93 -10.56 -3.70 14.64
CA PHE A 93 -9.79 -3.94 15.87
C PHE A 93 -9.75 -2.74 16.83
N GLY A 94 -9.97 -1.53 16.32
CA GLY A 94 -10.22 -0.36 17.14
C GLY A 94 -11.49 -0.63 17.94
N LYS A 95 -11.39 -0.48 19.26
CA LYS A 95 -12.55 -0.41 20.16
C LYS A 95 -13.35 0.84 19.76
N VAL A 96 -14.11 0.77 18.68
CA VAL A 96 -15.18 1.72 18.43
C VAL A 96 -16.20 1.41 19.50
N HIS A 97 -16.09 2.11 20.62
CA HIS A 97 -17.14 2.20 21.61
C HIS A 97 -18.35 2.81 20.89
N TRP A 98 -19.17 1.96 20.27
CA TRP A 98 -20.53 2.29 19.86
C TRP A 98 -21.37 2.46 21.14
N GLN A 99 -21.05 3.49 21.91
CA GLN A 99 -21.90 4.04 22.97
C GLN A 99 -22.51 5.34 22.48
#